data_AF-A0A7C1DSX6-F1
#
_entry.id   AF-A0A7C1DSX6-F1
#
_cell.length_a   1.000
_cell.length_b   1.000
_cell.length_c   1.000
_cell.angle_alpha   90.00
_cell.angle_beta   90.00
_cell.angle_gamma   90.00
#
_symmetry.space_group_name_H-M   'P 1'
#
loop_
_entity.id
_entity.type
_entity.pdbx_description
1 polymer ?
#
loop_
_entity_poly.entity_id
_entity_poly.type
_entity_poly.pdbx_seq_one_letter_code
_entity_poly.pdbx_strand_id
1 'polypeptide(L)'
;MRCLLWTACWDPSARQECARKDRVVAGLKNTRGIEVLESPRGIYVLLVDVGGPVELEVGRLGKLVFEGLYAYVGSDQRGGRLARHARKGKPRKWHIDWLTGLGGLKGAWVLEDMPQTMESEIARHLARAFPAITGFGNSDCRGDPGHLFRIDNERELRDKVAEFAGSRGVSPTWWSPAVQKDKNLPC
;
A
#
# COMPACT_ATOMS: atom_id res chain seq x y z
N MET A 1 39.77 -59.60 7.06
CA MET A 1 40.17 -58.82 5.85
C MET A 1 39.78 -57.36 6.12
N ARG A 2 40.72 -56.56 6.64
CA ARG A 2 41.43 -55.45 5.94
C ARG A 2 40.46 -54.33 5.49
N CYS A 3 40.42 -53.21 6.24
CA CYS A 3 41.11 -51.93 5.94
C CYS A 3 40.48 -51.21 4.73
N LEU A 4 40.04 -49.95 4.81
CA LEU A 4 40.84 -48.78 5.16
C LEU A 4 40.01 -47.64 5.78
N LEU A 5 40.61 -47.01 6.79
CA LEU A 5 40.33 -45.65 7.22
C LEU A 5 40.61 -44.66 6.08
N TRP A 6 39.81 -43.61 5.97
CA TRP A 6 40.39 -42.28 5.86
C TRP A 6 39.51 -41.23 6.57
N THR A 7 40.07 -40.73 7.66
CA THR A 7 39.79 -39.42 8.24
C THR A 7 40.14 -38.32 7.23
N ALA A 8 39.22 -37.42 6.94
CA ALA A 8 39.57 -36.11 6.40
C ALA A 8 38.55 -35.04 6.81
N CYS A 9 39.01 -34.21 7.74
CA CYS A 9 38.94 -32.76 7.68
C CYS A 9 37.56 -32.08 7.64
N TRP A 10 37.13 -31.71 8.85
CA TRP A 10 36.28 -30.56 9.11
C TRP A 10 37.02 -29.29 8.66
N ASP A 11 36.68 -28.80 7.47
CA ASP A 11 37.05 -27.47 6.97
C ASP A 11 35.88 -26.50 7.21
N PRO A 12 36.04 -25.45 8.04
CA PRO A 12 34.96 -24.51 8.36
C PRO A 12 34.85 -23.33 7.36
N SER A 13 35.43 -23.41 6.14
CA SER A 13 35.46 -22.26 5.22
C SER A 13 34.46 -22.28 4.05
N ALA A 14 33.63 -23.31 3.88
CA ALA A 14 32.72 -23.43 2.73
C ALA A 14 31.25 -23.61 3.13
N ARG A 15 30.60 -22.52 3.55
CA ARG A 15 29.14 -22.24 3.42
C ARG A 15 28.84 -20.92 4.12
N GLN A 16 28.76 -19.84 3.37
CA GLN A 16 28.11 -18.63 3.86
C GLN A 16 27.37 -17.94 2.72
N GLU A 17 26.27 -18.58 2.32
CA GLU A 17 25.17 -17.92 1.64
C GLU A 17 23.85 -18.54 2.12
N CYS A 18 22.84 -17.69 2.26
CA CYS A 18 21.49 -17.96 2.74
C CYS A 18 21.29 -18.03 4.28
N ALA A 19 21.47 -16.88 4.94
CA ALA A 19 20.74 -16.56 6.16
C ALA A 19 20.16 -15.14 6.02
N ARG A 20 18.98 -15.05 5.38
CA ARG A 20 18.09 -13.90 5.56
C ARG A 20 17.76 -13.86 7.06
N LYS A 21 18.37 -12.92 7.77
CA LYS A 21 18.01 -12.66 9.16
C LYS A 21 16.59 -12.10 9.17
N ASP A 22 15.67 -12.95 9.59
CA ASP A 22 14.35 -12.55 10.07
C ASP A 22 14.53 -11.48 11.15
N ARG A 23 14.36 -10.22 10.75
CA ARG A 23 14.23 -9.12 11.70
C ARG A 23 12.81 -9.15 12.22
N VAL A 24 12.57 -10.00 13.21
CA VAL A 24 11.42 -9.89 14.10
C VAL A 24 11.49 -8.51 14.75
N VAL A 25 10.67 -7.58 14.26
CA VAL A 25 10.58 -6.24 14.84
C VAL A 25 9.80 -6.39 16.15
N ALA A 26 10.49 -6.21 17.27
CA ALA A 26 9.88 -6.27 18.59
C ALA A 26 8.82 -5.16 18.72
N GLY A 27 7.56 -5.56 18.80
CA GLY A 27 6.43 -4.65 19.00
C GLY A 27 6.49 -3.96 20.37
N LEU A 28 6.51 -2.63 20.37
CA LEU A 28 6.34 -1.80 21.56
C LEU A 28 4.88 -1.89 22.03
N LYS A 29 4.65 -2.51 23.18
CA LYS A 29 3.33 -2.63 23.82
C LYS A 29 2.87 -1.27 24.35
N ASN A 30 1.79 -0.71 23.80
CA ASN A 30 1.07 0.39 24.44
C ASN A 30 0.07 -0.16 25.47
N THR A 31 -0.24 0.63 26.50
CA THR A 31 -1.03 0.26 27.69
C THR A 31 -2.53 0.05 27.45
N ARG A 32 -2.99 -0.17 26.21
CA ARG A 32 -4.41 -0.44 25.90
C ARG A 32 -4.66 -1.62 24.96
N GLY A 33 -3.76 -2.60 24.88
CA GLY A 33 -4.04 -3.87 24.20
C GLY A 33 -4.37 -3.77 22.70
N ILE A 34 -4.08 -2.64 22.06
CA ILE A 34 -4.14 -2.49 20.60
C ILE A 34 -2.71 -2.65 20.11
N GLU A 35 -2.35 -3.86 19.68
CA GLU A 35 -1.22 -4.04 18.78
C GLU A 35 -1.61 -3.35 17.46
N VAL A 36 -1.21 -2.09 17.32
CA VAL A 36 -1.23 -1.42 16.04
C VAL A 36 -0.21 -2.18 15.20
N LEU A 37 -0.68 -3.10 14.34
CA LEU A 37 0.14 -3.56 13.21
C LEU A 37 0.67 -2.29 12.56
N GLU A 38 1.98 -2.08 12.64
CA GLU A 38 2.60 -0.87 12.10
C GLU A 38 2.12 -0.73 10.66
N SER A 39 1.44 0.38 10.36
CA SER A 39 0.97 0.66 9.01
C SER A 39 2.21 0.72 8.12
N PRO A 40 2.25 -0.05 7.02
CA PRO A 40 3.45 -0.15 6.23
C PRO A 40 3.85 1.23 5.69
N ARG A 41 5.16 1.45 5.64
CA ARG A 41 5.75 2.70 5.16
C ARG A 41 6.09 2.57 3.69
N GLY A 42 6.02 3.67 2.95
CA GLY A 42 6.40 3.71 1.54
C GLY A 42 5.33 4.37 0.67
N ILE A 43 5.07 3.79 -0.51
CA ILE A 43 4.04 4.25 -1.44
C ILE A 43 2.90 3.22 -1.46
N TYR A 44 1.66 3.69 -1.54
CA TYR A 44 0.50 2.83 -1.64
C TYR A 44 -0.42 3.26 -2.79
N VAL A 45 -1.13 2.27 -3.33
CA VAL A 45 -2.20 2.43 -4.32
C VAL A 45 -3.47 1.86 -3.70
N LEU A 46 -4.37 2.73 -3.24
CA LEU A 46 -5.66 2.33 -2.69
C LEU A 46 -6.59 1.87 -3.80
N LEU A 47 -7.37 0.84 -3.52
CA LEU A 47 -8.53 0.45 -4.31
C LEU A 47 -9.81 0.84 -3.57
N VAL A 48 -10.60 1.71 -4.19
CA VAL A 48 -11.86 2.21 -3.65
C VAL A 48 -12.99 1.90 -4.60
N ASP A 49 -14.04 1.27 -4.08
CA ASP A 49 -15.27 0.96 -4.80
C ASP A 49 -16.39 1.85 -4.29
N VAL A 50 -16.85 2.75 -5.15
CA VAL A 50 -17.92 3.70 -4.85
C VAL A 50 -19.30 3.08 -5.13
N GLY A 51 -19.34 1.97 -5.89
CA GLY A 51 -20.59 1.38 -6.36
C GLY A 51 -21.28 2.29 -7.38
N GLY A 52 -22.52 2.70 -7.09
CA GLY A 52 -23.31 3.57 -7.95
C GLY A 52 -22.86 5.05 -7.95
N PRO A 53 -23.49 5.89 -8.80
CA PRO A 53 -23.16 7.31 -8.89
C PRO A 53 -23.45 8.04 -7.58
N VAL A 54 -22.49 8.83 -7.11
CA VAL A 54 -22.58 9.69 -5.92
C VAL A 54 -21.94 11.05 -6.18
N GLU A 55 -22.66 12.11 -5.82
CA GLU A 55 -22.11 13.48 -5.81
C GLU A 55 -21.45 13.75 -4.45
N LEU A 56 -20.20 14.21 -4.46
CA LEU A 56 -19.47 14.63 -3.27
C LEU A 56 -18.89 16.03 -3.47
N GLU A 57 -18.95 16.85 -2.42
CA GLU A 57 -18.20 18.10 -2.34
C GLU A 57 -16.82 17.85 -1.74
N VAL A 58 -15.77 17.89 -2.57
CA VAL A 58 -14.40 17.51 -2.22
C VAL A 58 -13.55 18.75 -1.96
N GLY A 59 -13.73 19.37 -0.79
CA GLY A 59 -12.94 20.52 -0.36
C GLY A 59 -12.88 21.63 -1.42
N ARG A 60 -11.67 22.04 -1.83
CA ARG A 60 -11.49 23.09 -2.85
C ARG A 60 -11.77 22.66 -4.30
N LEU A 61 -11.90 21.36 -4.55
CA LEU A 61 -12.28 20.84 -5.88
C LEU A 61 -13.77 21.01 -6.17
N GLY A 62 -14.57 21.37 -5.16
CA GLY A 62 -16.00 21.56 -5.31
C GLY A 62 -16.75 20.23 -5.52
N LYS A 63 -17.85 20.31 -6.24
CA LYS A 63 -18.74 19.16 -6.49
C LYS A 63 -18.19 18.27 -7.61
N LEU A 64 -18.05 16.99 -7.32
CA LEU A 64 -17.62 15.96 -8.24
C LEU A 64 -18.54 14.74 -8.15
N VAL A 65 -18.78 14.07 -9.26
CA VAL A 65 -19.55 12.82 -9.32
C VAL A 65 -18.58 11.65 -9.43
N PHE A 66 -18.78 10.64 -8.58
CA PHE A 66 -17.99 9.42 -8.57
C PHE A 66 -18.89 8.21 -8.82
N GLU A 67 -18.41 7.23 -9.58
CA GLU A 67 -19.09 5.95 -9.83
C GLU A 67 -18.06 4.85 -10.11
N GLY A 68 -18.32 3.63 -9.66
CA GLY A 68 -17.46 2.47 -9.91
C GLY A 68 -16.16 2.44 -9.10
N LEU A 69 -15.08 1.96 -9.72
CA LEU A 69 -13.80 1.70 -9.08
C LEU A 69 -12.80 2.83 -9.30
N TYR A 70 -12.01 3.10 -8.27
CA TYR A 70 -10.96 4.12 -8.29
C TYR A 70 -9.66 3.60 -7.68
N ALA A 71 -8.55 3.99 -8.31
CA ALA A 71 -7.20 3.83 -7.78
C ALA A 71 -6.70 5.17 -7.24
N TYR A 72 -6.18 5.19 -6.01
CA TYR A 72 -5.57 6.40 -5.44
C TYR A 72 -4.13 6.15 -5.03
N VAL A 73 -3.21 6.98 -5.53
CA VAL A 73 -1.79 6.94 -5.18
C VAL A 73 -1.51 7.88 -4.00
N GLY A 74 -0.81 7.38 -2.99
CA GLY A 74 -0.29 8.21 -1.91
C GLY A 74 0.98 7.64 -1.30
N SER A 75 1.65 8.45 -0.48
CA SER A 75 2.81 8.03 0.30
C SER A 75 2.51 8.00 1.81
N ASP A 76 3.09 7.04 2.52
CA ASP A 76 3.08 6.96 3.98
C ASP A 76 4.52 6.86 4.53
N GLN A 77 5.24 7.97 4.57
CA GLN A 77 6.66 7.98 4.96
C GLN A 77 6.88 7.83 6.48
N ARG A 78 5.86 8.19 7.29
CA ARG A 78 5.93 8.16 8.76
C ARG A 78 5.06 7.05 9.37
N GLY A 79 4.32 6.31 8.55
CA GLY A 79 3.34 5.34 8.99
C GLY A 79 2.04 6.00 9.47
N GLY A 80 0.95 5.26 9.35
CA GLY A 80 -0.36 5.58 9.91
C GLY A 80 -1.29 6.36 8.98
N ARG A 81 -0.81 6.88 7.83
CA ARG A 81 -1.67 7.51 6.83
C ARG A 81 -2.58 6.48 6.17
N LEU A 82 -2.04 5.32 5.79
CA LEU A 82 -2.83 4.24 5.17
C LEU A 82 -3.91 3.73 6.12
N ALA A 83 -3.54 3.40 7.37
CA ALA A 83 -4.49 3.00 8.40
C ALA A 83 -5.57 4.09 8.67
N ARG A 84 -5.18 5.38 8.65
CA ARG A 84 -6.14 6.47 8.80
C ARG A 84 -7.16 6.49 7.68
N HIS A 85 -6.78 6.24 6.42
CA HIS A 85 -7.72 6.20 5.31
C HIS A 85 -8.77 5.08 5.46
N ALA A 86 -8.47 3.99 6.18
CA ALA A 86 -9.47 2.97 6.52
C ALA A 86 -10.42 3.37 7.67
N ARG A 87 -10.03 4.29 8.55
CA ARG A 87 -10.84 4.63 9.73
C ARG A 87 -12.16 5.32 9.39
N LYS A 88 -13.28 4.82 9.89
CA LYS A 88 -14.61 5.46 9.75
C LYS A 88 -14.78 6.64 10.72
N GLY A 89 -15.67 7.59 10.41
CA GLY A 89 -16.00 8.72 11.31
C GLY A 89 -14.85 9.71 11.56
N LYS A 90 -13.80 9.68 10.73
CA LYS A 90 -12.64 10.59 10.86
C LYS A 90 -12.97 11.99 10.31
N PRO A 91 -12.39 13.06 10.90
CA PRO A 91 -12.40 14.37 10.26
C PRO A 91 -11.73 14.28 8.89
N ARG A 92 -12.35 14.86 7.86
CA ARG A 92 -11.85 14.84 6.48
C ARG A 92 -10.68 15.81 6.37
N LYS A 93 -9.50 15.32 5.96
CA LYS A 93 -8.26 16.12 5.85
C LYS A 93 -7.65 16.06 4.45
N TRP A 94 -7.68 14.88 3.82
CA TRP A 94 -7.19 14.68 2.45
C TRP A 94 -8.36 14.46 1.49
N HIS A 95 -8.21 14.77 0.21
CA HIS A 95 -9.28 14.58 -0.79
C HIS A 95 -9.81 13.13 -0.82
N ILE A 96 -8.93 12.15 -0.67
CA ILE A 96 -9.30 10.72 -0.62
C ILE A 96 -10.13 10.33 0.63
N ASP A 97 -10.13 11.15 1.69
CA ASP A 97 -10.98 10.91 2.86
C ASP A 97 -12.47 11.06 2.55
N TRP A 98 -12.84 11.86 1.53
CA TRP A 98 -14.23 12.01 1.10
C TRP A 98 -14.75 10.71 0.48
N LEU A 99 -13.96 10.06 -0.37
CA LEU A 99 -14.31 8.78 -0.99
C LEU A 99 -14.22 7.62 0.01
N THR A 100 -13.10 7.50 0.75
CA THR A 100 -12.95 6.40 1.73
C THR A 100 -13.93 6.52 2.90
N GLY A 101 -14.46 7.72 3.16
CA GLY A 101 -15.54 7.96 4.12
C GLY A 101 -16.86 7.26 3.76
N LEU A 102 -17.08 6.92 2.48
CA LEU A 102 -18.24 6.13 2.03
C LEU A 102 -18.15 4.66 2.47
N GLY A 103 -16.99 4.20 2.94
CA GLY A 103 -16.77 2.83 3.37
C GLY A 103 -16.39 1.86 2.23
N GLY A 104 -16.17 2.37 1.03
CA GLY A 104 -15.82 1.61 -0.18
C GLY A 104 -14.36 1.15 -0.29
N LEU A 105 -13.52 1.38 0.71
CA LEU A 105 -12.10 1.01 0.65
C LEU A 105 -11.94 -0.52 0.69
N LYS A 106 -11.48 -1.12 -0.41
CA LYS A 106 -11.25 -2.57 -0.52
C LYS A 106 -9.89 -2.98 0.03
N GLY A 107 -8.87 -2.16 -0.21
CA GLY A 107 -7.50 -2.43 0.17
C GLY A 107 -6.50 -1.50 -0.50
N ALA A 108 -5.23 -1.89 -0.44
CA ALA A 108 -4.16 -1.16 -1.08
C ALA A 108 -3.03 -2.10 -1.51
N TRP A 109 -2.42 -1.85 -2.66
CA TRP A 109 -1.08 -2.36 -2.92
C TRP A 109 -0.06 -1.43 -2.29
N VAL A 110 0.93 -2.00 -1.62
CA VAL A 110 1.95 -1.26 -0.89
C VAL A 110 3.31 -1.61 -1.49
N LEU A 111 4.07 -0.57 -1.82
CA LEU A 111 5.47 -0.62 -2.17
C LEU A 111 6.26 -0.16 -0.96
N GLU A 112 6.69 -1.13 -0.15
CA GLU A 112 7.34 -0.89 1.13
C GLU A 112 8.68 -0.16 0.97
N ASP A 113 8.97 0.72 1.93
CA ASP A 113 10.23 1.49 2.04
C ASP A 113 10.58 2.35 0.80
N MET A 114 9.61 2.57 -0.08
CA MET A 114 9.81 3.45 -1.24
C MET A 114 9.78 4.94 -0.83
N PRO A 115 10.72 5.75 -1.34
CA PRO A 115 10.78 7.17 -1.01
C PRO A 115 9.60 7.94 -1.60
N GLN A 116 9.22 9.04 -0.96
CA GLN A 116 8.10 9.88 -1.38
C GLN A 116 8.18 10.33 -2.86
N THR A 117 9.38 10.51 -3.41
CA THR A 117 9.58 10.89 -4.82
C THR A 117 8.95 9.90 -5.80
N MET A 118 8.78 8.64 -5.41
CA MET A 118 8.16 7.60 -6.22
C MET A 118 6.64 7.71 -6.32
N GLU A 119 6.01 8.53 -5.45
CA GLU A 119 4.56 8.80 -5.48
C GLU A 119 4.14 9.37 -6.85
N SER A 120 4.82 10.44 -7.29
CA SER A 120 4.56 11.04 -8.59
C SER A 120 4.92 10.12 -9.75
N GLU A 121 5.95 9.28 -9.60
CA GLU A 121 6.35 8.36 -10.66
C GLU A 121 5.30 7.28 -10.93
N ILE A 122 4.77 6.65 -9.88
CA ILE A 122 3.70 5.67 -10.05
C ILE A 122 2.40 6.35 -10.50
N ALA A 123 2.09 7.55 -10.01
CA ALA A 123 0.93 8.32 -10.48
C ALA A 123 1.01 8.58 -11.99
N ARG A 124 2.17 9.03 -12.49
CA ARG A 124 2.38 9.23 -13.95
C ARG A 124 2.36 7.93 -14.73
N HIS A 125 2.86 6.84 -14.16
CA HIS A 125 2.78 5.53 -14.80
C HIS A 125 1.32 5.08 -14.97
N LEU A 126 0.51 5.19 -13.91
CA LEU A 126 -0.92 4.86 -13.95
C LEU A 126 -1.72 5.81 -14.85
N ALA A 127 -1.36 7.09 -14.91
CA ALA A 127 -2.00 8.08 -15.80
C ALA A 127 -1.90 7.73 -17.29
N ARG A 128 -0.95 6.86 -17.69
CA ARG A 128 -0.82 6.38 -19.08
C ARG A 128 -1.85 5.30 -19.42
N ALA A 129 -2.41 4.64 -18.41
CA ALA A 129 -3.37 3.55 -18.56
C ALA A 129 -4.79 3.96 -18.16
N PHE A 130 -4.93 4.86 -17.19
CA PHE A 130 -6.21 5.17 -16.56
C PHE A 130 -6.53 6.67 -16.60
N PRO A 131 -7.81 7.05 -16.84
CA PRO A 131 -8.24 8.45 -16.75
C PRO A 131 -8.04 9.02 -15.35
N ALA A 132 -7.25 10.08 -15.24
CA ALA A 132 -7.01 10.79 -13.98
C ALA A 132 -8.12 11.81 -13.69
N ILE A 133 -8.53 11.90 -12.42
CA ILE A 133 -9.36 13.00 -11.95
C ILE A 133 -8.46 14.20 -11.71
N THR A 134 -8.59 15.21 -12.59
CA THR A 134 -7.66 16.34 -12.64
C THR A 134 -7.67 17.13 -11.32
N GLY A 135 -6.48 17.44 -10.79
CA GLY A 135 -6.34 18.19 -9.54
C GLY A 135 -6.58 17.38 -8.26
N PHE A 136 -6.92 16.09 -8.38
CA PHE A 136 -7.23 15.28 -7.21
C PHE A 136 -5.96 14.77 -6.52
N GLY A 137 -5.64 15.33 -5.35
CA GLY A 137 -4.58 14.80 -4.48
C GLY A 137 -3.16 15.22 -4.88
N ASN A 138 -3.03 16.09 -5.88
CA ASN A 138 -1.75 16.62 -6.37
C ASN A 138 -1.34 17.94 -5.70
N SER A 139 -1.93 18.31 -4.55
CA SER A 139 -1.64 19.58 -3.86
C SER A 139 -0.15 19.78 -3.54
N ASP A 140 0.56 18.67 -3.29
CA ASP A 140 1.98 18.66 -2.99
C ASP A 140 2.86 18.54 -4.26
N CYS A 141 2.26 18.24 -5.42
CA CYS A 141 2.95 17.96 -6.70
C CYS A 141 2.18 18.54 -7.89
N ARG A 142 2.37 19.85 -8.15
CA ARG A 142 1.64 20.59 -9.21
C ARG A 142 1.89 20.11 -10.65
N GLY A 143 2.90 19.27 -10.87
CA GLY A 143 3.23 18.74 -12.20
C GLY A 143 2.43 17.49 -12.60
N ASP A 144 1.66 16.92 -11.68
CA ASP A 144 0.91 15.69 -11.94
C ASP A 144 -0.56 16.00 -12.27
N PRO A 145 -1.17 15.28 -13.24
CA PRO A 145 -2.56 15.51 -13.62
C PRO A 145 -3.51 15.26 -12.44
N GLY A 146 -3.21 14.26 -11.62
CA GLY A 146 -3.97 13.86 -10.43
C GLY A 146 -3.42 12.54 -9.89
N HIS A 147 -3.78 12.21 -8.65
CA HIS A 147 -3.39 10.97 -7.98
C HIS A 147 -4.56 10.00 -7.83
N LEU A 148 -5.77 10.38 -8.30
CA LEU A 148 -6.95 9.53 -8.35
C LEU A 148 -7.27 9.18 -9.80
N PHE A 149 -7.49 7.89 -10.07
CA PHE A 149 -7.75 7.37 -11.40
C PHE A 149 -9.03 6.54 -11.39
N ARG A 150 -9.87 6.71 -12.41
CA ARG A 150 -11.00 5.80 -12.64
C ARG A 150 -10.46 4.52 -13.29
N ILE A 151 -10.85 3.36 -12.78
CA ILE A 151 -10.48 2.08 -13.34
C ILE A 151 -11.75 1.27 -13.61
N ASP A 152 -11.73 0.43 -14.64
CA ASP A 152 -12.85 -0.47 -14.93
C ASP A 152 -12.59 -1.89 -14.40
N ASN A 153 -11.31 -2.22 -14.14
CA ASN A 153 -10.88 -3.57 -13.79
C ASN A 153 -9.74 -3.56 -12.76
N GLU A 154 -9.96 -4.23 -11.63
CA GLU A 154 -8.95 -4.42 -10.57
C GLU A 154 -7.72 -5.18 -11.08
N ARG A 155 -7.91 -6.16 -11.97
CA ARG A 155 -6.79 -6.97 -12.50
C ARG A 155 -5.81 -6.12 -13.30
N GLU A 156 -6.31 -5.24 -14.15
CA GLU A 156 -5.46 -4.36 -14.96
C GLU A 156 -4.66 -3.40 -14.06
N LEU A 157 -5.30 -2.86 -13.03
CA LEU A 157 -4.60 -2.05 -12.02
C LEU A 157 -3.49 -2.85 -11.35
N ARG A 158 -3.78 -4.08 -10.89
CA ARG A 158 -2.80 -4.96 -10.27
C ARG A 158 -1.61 -5.20 -11.19
N ASP A 159 -1.85 -5.49 -12.47
CA ASP A 159 -0.81 -5.76 -13.45
C ASP A 159 0.07 -4.53 -13.67
N LYS A 160 -0.51 -3.32 -13.74
CA LYS A 160 0.24 -2.06 -13.85
C LYS A 160 1.06 -1.74 -12.60
N VAL A 161 0.53 -1.99 -11.41
CA VAL A 161 1.29 -1.83 -10.16
C VAL A 161 2.45 -2.83 -10.11
N ALA A 162 2.23 -4.08 -10.51
CA ALA A 162 3.26 -5.11 -10.57
C ALA A 162 4.35 -4.78 -11.61
N GLU A 163 3.98 -4.27 -12.78
CA GLU A 163 4.90 -3.79 -13.82
C GLU A 163 5.80 -2.68 -13.27
N PHE A 164 5.21 -1.65 -12.67
CA PHE A 164 5.96 -0.55 -12.07
C PHE A 164 6.91 -1.01 -10.97
N ALA A 165 6.44 -1.87 -10.06
CA ALA A 165 7.21 -2.39 -8.95
C ALA A 165 8.37 -3.29 -9.42
N GLY A 166 8.09 -4.18 -10.38
CA GLY A 166 9.06 -5.09 -10.97
C GLY A 166 10.21 -4.36 -11.66
N SER A 167 9.92 -3.26 -12.38
CA SER A 167 10.96 -2.41 -13.00
C SER A 167 11.91 -1.75 -11.99
N ARG A 168 11.56 -1.75 -10.69
CA ARG A 168 12.33 -1.19 -9.58
C ARG A 168 12.87 -2.25 -8.62
N GLY A 169 12.66 -3.53 -8.93
CA GLY A 169 13.09 -4.64 -8.08
C GLY A 169 12.31 -4.78 -6.77
N VAL A 170 11.10 -4.21 -6.69
CA VAL A 170 10.23 -4.29 -5.51
C VAL A 170 9.03 -5.17 -5.82
N SER A 171 8.56 -5.91 -4.82
CA SER A 171 7.32 -6.69 -4.91
C SER A 171 6.19 -5.96 -4.16
N PRO A 172 5.04 -5.68 -4.79
CA PRO A 172 3.92 -5.05 -4.10
C PRO A 172 3.25 -6.03 -3.14
N THR A 173 2.96 -5.58 -1.92
CA THR A 173 2.20 -6.34 -0.91
C THR A 173 0.76 -5.86 -0.88
N TRP A 174 -0.20 -6.79 -0.71
CA TRP A 174 -1.62 -6.42 -0.57
C TRP A 174 -1.94 -6.17 0.91
N TRP A 175 -2.51 -5.00 1.18
CA TRP A 175 -3.01 -4.59 2.48
C TRP A 175 -4.53 -4.50 2.45
N SER A 176 -5.20 -5.03 3.48
CA SER A 176 -6.65 -4.97 3.62
C SER A 176 -7.08 -4.31 4.95
N PRO A 177 -8.11 -3.45 4.94
CA PRO A 177 -8.68 -2.87 6.15
C PRO A 177 -9.26 -3.92 7.10
N ALA A 178 -9.70 -5.08 6.58
CA ALA A 178 -10.32 -6.14 7.37
C ALA A 178 -9.32 -6.91 8.25
N VAL A 179 -8.04 -6.91 7.89
CA VAL A 179 -6.96 -7.58 8.63
C VAL A 179 -6.67 -6.88 9.98
N GLN A 180 -7.28 -5.72 10.24
CA GLN A 180 -7.22 -5.06 11.54
C GLN A 180 -8.23 -5.62 12.58
N LYS A 181 -8.94 -6.71 12.27
CA LYS A 181 -9.85 -7.39 13.21
C LYS A 181 -9.17 -8.56 13.94
N ASP A 182 -9.02 -8.32 15.24
CA ASP A 182 -9.14 -9.25 16.37
C ASP A 182 -8.10 -10.38 16.56
N LYS A 183 -7.17 -10.16 17.49
CA LYS A 183 -6.44 -11.24 18.19
C LYS A 183 -7.22 -11.82 19.36
N ASN A 184 -8.49 -11.45 19.55
CA ASN A 184 -9.33 -11.91 20.64
C ASN A 184 -10.46 -12.84 20.17
N LEU A 185 -10.15 -13.74 19.23
CA LEU A 185 -10.97 -14.93 18.99
C LEU A 185 -10.52 -16.00 20.00
N PRO A 186 -11.30 -16.34 21.04
CA PRO A 186 -11.06 -17.59 21.74
C PRO A 186 -11.36 -18.74 20.75
N CYS A 187 -10.52 -19.78 20.84
CA CYS A 187 -10.75 -21.08 20.23
C CYS A 187 -12.11 -21.66 20.62
#